data_AF-A0A3L7RCM4-F1
#
_entry.id   AF-A0A3L7RCM4-F1
#
_cell.length_a   1.000
_cell.length_b   1.000
_cell.length_c   1.000
_cell.angle_alpha   90.00
_cell.angle_beta   90.00
_cell.angle_gamma   90.00
#
_symmetry.space_group_name_H-M   'P 1'
#
loop_
_entity.id
_entity.type
_entity.pdbx_description
1 polymer ?
#
loop_
_entity_poly.entity_id
_entity_poly.type
_entity_poly.pdbx_seq_one_letter_code
_entity_poly.pdbx_strand_id
1 'polypeptide(L)'
;MRKSVRKSVRNRGFTILELLIVIGILLAIGSLVLVNVLGASEKADLKLARAQLQAFENALETFRVELKRWPTEEEGLSVLWSKEAIATDEDKAKYGGPYLKEPKPKDTWGNAWIFHAPSTVIDGANFDIISIGPDGQEGTEDDISNHDGRKEAGGDDFGDFSGSDSSSGSGNSPASGG
;
A
#
# COMPACT_ATOMS: atom_id res chain seq x y z
N MET A 1 52.67 -71.05 14.24
CA MET A 1 52.47 -69.87 13.35
C MET A 1 51.01 -69.79 12.92
N ARG A 2 50.26 -68.77 13.33
CA ARG A 2 48.86 -68.55 12.94
C ARG A 2 48.81 -67.44 11.88
N LYS A 3 48.39 -67.76 10.65
CA LYS A 3 48.23 -66.76 9.58
C LYS A 3 46.88 -66.05 9.76
N SER A 4 46.92 -64.77 10.09
CA SER A 4 45.73 -63.91 10.17
C SER A 4 45.26 -63.51 8.77
N VAL A 5 44.07 -63.96 8.37
CA VAL A 5 43.44 -63.56 7.10
C VAL A 5 42.76 -62.20 7.30
N ARG A 6 43.30 -61.13 6.71
CA ARG A 6 42.65 -59.82 6.69
C ARG A 6 41.55 -59.82 5.63
N LYS A 7 40.30 -59.63 6.05
CA LYS A 7 39.14 -59.51 5.15
C LYS A 7 39.14 -58.10 4.53
N SER A 8 39.39 -58.01 3.23
CA SER A 8 39.30 -56.75 2.48
C SER A 8 37.83 -56.33 2.37
N VAL A 9 37.51 -55.14 2.86
CA VAL A 9 36.19 -54.52 2.68
C VAL A 9 36.16 -53.98 1.24
N ARG A 10 35.31 -54.57 0.40
CA ARG A 10 35.16 -54.16 -0.99
C ARG A 10 34.42 -52.82 -1.02
N ASN A 11 35.15 -51.73 -1.26
CA ASN A 11 34.56 -50.43 -1.57
C ASN A 11 33.74 -50.58 -2.86
N ARG A 12 32.41 -50.53 -2.73
CA ARG A 12 31.53 -50.42 -3.89
C ARG A 12 31.61 -48.98 -4.37
N GLY A 13 32.17 -48.76 -5.56
CA GLY A 13 32.11 -47.46 -6.21
C GLY A 13 30.67 -47.11 -6.58
N PHE A 14 30.34 -45.82 -6.51
CA PHE A 14 29.06 -45.31 -6.97
C PHE A 14 28.87 -45.59 -8.46
N THR A 15 27.64 -45.94 -8.85
CA THR A 15 27.31 -46.14 -10.26
C THR A 15 27.01 -44.80 -10.92
N ILE A 16 27.41 -44.62 -12.18
CA ILE A 16 27.11 -43.39 -12.94
C ILE A 16 25.59 -43.17 -13.03
N LEU A 17 24.82 -44.25 -13.09
CA LEU A 17 23.36 -44.23 -13.16
C LEU A 17 22.73 -43.60 -11.91
N GLU A 18 23.31 -43.79 -10.74
CA GLU A 18 22.82 -43.20 -9.48
C GLU A 18 22.98 -41.67 -9.48
N LEU A 19 24.12 -41.17 -9.99
CA LEU A 19 24.33 -39.74 -10.15
C LEU A 19 23.41 -39.13 -11.23
N LEU A 20 23.17 -39.86 -12.32
CA LEU A 20 22.26 -39.43 -13.39
C LEU A 20 20.82 -39.27 -12.89
N ILE A 21 20.32 -40.22 -12.08
CA ILE A 21 18.99 -40.13 -11.48
C ILE A 21 18.90 -38.94 -10.53
N VAL A 22 19.91 -38.71 -9.68
CA VAL A 22 19.93 -37.59 -8.73
C VAL A 22 19.88 -36.25 -9.46
N ILE A 23 20.71 -36.05 -10.49
CA ILE A 23 20.71 -34.80 -11.27
C ILE A 23 19.38 -34.63 -12.02
N GLY A 24 18.81 -35.72 -12.56
CA GLY A 24 17.50 -35.69 -13.21
C GLY A 24 16.37 -35.22 -12.28
N ILE A 25 16.34 -35.73 -11.05
CA ILE A 25 15.36 -35.32 -10.03
C ILE A 25 15.58 -33.86 -9.62
N LEU A 26 16.83 -33.42 -9.45
CA LEU A 26 17.15 -32.03 -9.12
C LEU A 26 16.72 -31.04 -10.22
N LEU A 27 16.92 -31.39 -11.50
CA LEU A 27 16.45 -30.56 -12.62
C LEU A 27 14.91 -30.53 -12.69
N ALA A 28 14.26 -31.66 -12.46
CA ALA A 28 12.80 -31.76 -12.45
C ALA A 28 12.18 -30.92 -11.32
N ILE A 29 12.68 -31.05 -10.08
CA ILE A 29 12.21 -30.24 -8.95
C ILE A 29 12.60 -28.77 -9.15
N GLY A 30 13.83 -28.50 -9.57
CA GLY A 30 14.32 -27.14 -9.84
C GLY A 30 13.45 -26.37 -10.84
N SER A 31 12.81 -27.06 -11.79
CA SER A 31 11.88 -26.46 -12.75
C SER A 31 10.57 -25.94 -12.13
N LEU A 32 10.13 -26.51 -11.00
CA LEU A 32 8.83 -26.20 -10.39
C LEU A 32 8.91 -25.08 -9.34
N VAL A 33 10.09 -24.87 -8.73
CA VAL A 33 10.22 -24.04 -7.51
C VAL A 33 10.14 -22.52 -7.79
N LEU A 34 9.97 -22.06 -9.04
CA LEU A 34 9.98 -20.62 -9.36
C LEU A 34 8.64 -19.90 -9.28
N VAL A 35 7.50 -20.59 -9.35
CA VAL A 35 6.27 -19.93 -9.83
C VAL A 35 5.38 -19.30 -8.76
N ASN A 36 5.62 -19.51 -7.46
CA ASN A 36 4.58 -19.28 -6.44
C ASN A 36 4.81 -18.13 -5.43
N VAL A 37 5.79 -17.26 -5.64
CA VAL A 37 6.11 -16.16 -4.71
C VAL A 37 5.54 -14.80 -5.16
N LEU A 38 5.24 -14.62 -6.45
CA LEU A 38 5.01 -13.29 -7.02
C LEU A 38 3.58 -12.75 -6.83
N GLY A 39 2.54 -13.59 -6.89
CA GLY A 39 1.14 -13.12 -6.91
C GLY A 39 0.48 -12.87 -5.55
N ALA A 40 1.00 -13.45 -4.46
CA ALA A 40 0.47 -13.20 -3.11
C ALA A 40 0.99 -11.88 -2.51
N SER A 41 2.09 -11.35 -3.06
CA SER A 41 2.71 -10.11 -2.59
C SER A 41 1.83 -8.90 -2.89
N GLU A 42 1.32 -8.79 -4.12
CA GLU A 42 0.69 -7.56 -4.61
C GLU A 42 -0.49 -7.07 -3.75
N LYS A 43 -1.43 -7.96 -3.39
CA LYS A 43 -2.53 -7.59 -2.49
C LYS A 43 -2.08 -7.23 -1.08
N ALA A 44 -1.01 -7.87 -0.60
CA ALA A 44 -0.42 -7.57 0.70
C ALA A 44 0.28 -6.20 0.67
N ASP A 45 0.98 -5.89 -0.43
CA ASP A 45 1.67 -4.63 -0.67
C ASP A 45 0.66 -3.47 -0.73
N LEU A 46 -0.42 -3.61 -1.52
CA LEU A 46 -1.53 -2.64 -1.54
C LEU A 46 -2.10 -2.38 -0.14
N LYS A 47 -2.35 -3.45 0.62
CA LYS A 47 -2.89 -3.34 1.99
C LYS A 47 -1.91 -2.65 2.93
N LEU A 48 -0.61 -2.93 2.78
CA LEU A 48 0.44 -2.35 3.59
C LEU A 48 0.64 -0.86 3.26
N ALA A 49 0.63 -0.48 1.99
CA ALA A 49 0.67 0.91 1.54
C ALA A 49 -0.51 1.72 2.12
N ARG A 50 -1.74 1.18 2.06
CA ARG A 50 -2.92 1.81 2.67
C ARG A 50 -2.82 1.94 4.19
N ALA A 51 -2.28 0.93 4.87
CA ALA A 51 -2.03 1.01 6.31
C ALA A 51 -0.98 2.08 6.67
N GLN A 52 0.04 2.25 5.82
CA GLN A 52 1.05 3.30 5.97
C GLN A 52 0.44 4.69 5.76
N LEU A 53 -0.40 4.88 4.74
CA LEU A 53 -1.15 6.12 4.51
C LEU A 53 -1.97 6.53 5.75
N GLN A 54 -2.75 5.59 6.31
CA GLN A 54 -3.51 5.83 7.53
C GLN A 54 -2.62 6.19 8.72
N ALA A 55 -1.44 5.57 8.83
CA ALA A 55 -0.49 5.93 9.88
C ALA A 55 0.07 7.34 9.70
N PHE A 56 0.36 7.76 8.46
CA PHE A 56 0.79 9.12 8.15
C PHE A 56 -0.30 10.15 8.45
N GLU A 57 -1.54 9.90 8.06
CA GLU A 57 -2.67 10.79 8.37
C GLU A 57 -2.83 11.04 9.87
N ASN A 58 -2.82 9.98 10.68
CA ASN A 58 -2.93 10.09 12.13
C ASN A 58 -1.74 10.84 12.75
N ALA A 59 -0.53 10.60 12.23
CA ALA A 59 0.68 11.29 12.68
C ALA A 59 0.66 12.79 12.31
N LEU A 60 0.19 13.12 11.11
CA LEU A 60 0.00 14.51 10.67
C LEU A 60 -1.08 15.24 11.47
N GLU A 61 -2.15 14.56 11.85
CA GLU A 61 -3.17 15.14 12.73
C GLU A 61 -2.58 15.47 14.11
N THR A 62 -1.75 14.57 14.65
CA THR A 62 -1.03 14.82 15.91
C THR A 62 -0.06 16.00 15.78
N PHE A 63 0.71 16.04 14.70
CA PHE A 63 1.58 17.18 14.35
C PHE A 63 0.79 18.48 14.34
N ARG A 64 -0.37 18.50 13.66
CA ARG A 64 -1.25 19.68 13.61
C ARG A 64 -1.76 20.08 14.99
N VAL A 65 -2.12 19.14 15.85
CA VAL A 65 -2.62 19.46 17.19
C VAL A 65 -1.55 20.18 18.01
N GLU A 66 -0.30 19.77 17.89
CA GLU A 66 0.82 20.31 18.65
C GLU A 66 1.36 21.63 18.07
N LEU A 67 1.60 21.66 16.76
CA LEU A 67 2.20 22.81 16.06
C LEU A 67 1.16 23.81 15.53
N LYS A 68 -0.14 23.47 15.61
CA LYS A 68 -1.28 24.26 15.13
C LYS A 68 -1.26 24.56 13.63
N ARG A 69 -0.48 23.83 12.86
CA ARG A 69 -0.37 23.95 11.40
C ARG A 69 -0.14 22.58 10.74
N TRP A 70 -0.39 22.50 9.45
CA TRP A 70 0.06 21.37 8.63
C TRP A 70 1.53 21.58 8.19
N PRO A 71 2.26 20.51 7.84
CA PRO A 71 3.58 20.64 7.23
C PRO A 71 3.51 21.35 5.87
N THR A 72 4.58 22.02 5.49
CA THR A 72 4.71 22.56 4.12
C THR A 72 5.19 21.47 3.15
N GLU A 73 5.13 21.75 1.86
CA GLU A 73 5.60 20.81 0.83
C GLU A 73 7.11 20.53 0.95
N GLU A 74 7.92 21.52 1.33
CA GLU A 74 9.36 21.37 1.52
C GLU A 74 9.71 20.54 2.76
N GLU A 75 8.90 20.64 3.81
CA GLU A 75 9.03 19.83 5.03
C GLU A 75 8.59 18.38 4.77
N GLY A 76 7.48 18.21 4.03
CA GLY A 76 6.92 16.94 3.62
C GLY A 76 6.60 15.99 4.77
N LEU A 77 6.61 14.68 4.51
CA LEU A 77 6.40 13.66 5.53
C LEU A 77 7.58 13.51 6.50
N SER A 78 8.73 14.10 6.18
CA SER A 78 9.96 13.89 6.96
C SER A 78 9.87 14.46 8.39
N VAL A 79 9.00 15.45 8.61
CA VAL A 79 8.69 16.00 9.94
C VAL A 79 8.10 14.97 10.90
N LEU A 80 7.50 13.89 10.38
CA LEU A 80 6.87 12.86 11.21
C LEU A 80 7.89 12.04 12.00
N TRP A 81 9.15 12.01 11.56
CA TRP A 81 10.22 11.25 12.20
C TRP A 81 11.52 12.04 12.43
N SER A 82 11.66 13.25 11.88
CA SER A 82 12.83 14.11 12.09
C SER A 82 12.41 15.51 12.48
N LYS A 83 12.93 15.98 13.62
CA LYS A 83 12.75 17.35 14.09
C LYS A 83 13.49 18.36 13.19
N GLU A 84 14.59 17.93 12.59
CA GLU A 84 15.44 18.74 11.73
C GLU A 84 14.74 19.16 10.44
N ALA A 85 13.74 18.38 10.00
CA ALA A 85 12.92 18.69 8.85
C ALA A 85 12.01 19.92 9.05
N ILE A 86 11.77 20.35 10.29
CA ILE A 86 10.91 21.50 10.57
C ILE A 86 11.66 22.79 10.21
N ALA A 87 11.01 23.69 9.49
CA ALA A 87 11.65 24.89 8.96
C ALA A 87 12.05 25.90 10.05
N THR A 88 11.19 26.12 11.05
CA THR A 88 11.38 27.20 12.04
C THR A 88 11.88 26.67 13.38
N ASP A 89 12.78 27.41 14.02
CA ASP A 89 13.33 27.02 15.33
C ASP A 89 12.29 27.09 16.46
N GLU A 90 11.28 27.96 16.32
CA GLU A 90 10.15 28.04 17.23
C GLU A 90 9.30 26.77 17.20
N ASP A 91 9.02 26.25 16.01
CA ASP A 91 8.26 25.01 15.84
C ASP A 91 9.07 23.79 16.26
N LYS A 92 10.38 23.78 15.99
CA LYS A 92 11.30 22.78 16.53
C LYS A 92 11.24 22.73 18.06
N ALA A 93 11.09 23.87 18.74
CA ALA A 93 10.97 23.89 20.20
C ALA A 93 9.66 23.29 20.71
N LYS A 94 8.58 23.35 19.92
CA LYS A 94 7.26 22.78 20.23
C LYS A 94 7.12 21.32 19.80
N TYR A 95 8.07 20.79 19.04
CA TYR A 95 8.05 19.41 18.55
C TYR A 95 8.09 18.39 19.70
N GLY A 96 7.00 17.62 19.85
CA GLY A 96 6.89 16.52 20.80
C GLY A 96 7.12 15.13 20.19
N GLY A 97 7.54 15.07 18.93
CA GLY A 97 7.74 13.83 18.18
C GLY A 97 8.99 13.02 18.59
N PRO A 98 9.24 11.86 17.93
CA PRO A 98 8.67 11.44 16.64
C PRO A 98 7.21 10.95 16.72
N TYR A 99 6.41 11.31 15.71
CA TYR A 99 4.98 10.96 15.62
C TYR A 99 4.75 9.57 15.02
N LEU A 100 5.80 8.96 14.46
CA LEU A 100 5.82 7.56 14.02
C LEU A 100 6.86 6.76 14.80
N LYS A 101 6.54 5.48 15.04
CA LYS A 101 7.46 4.54 15.71
C LYS A 101 8.69 4.22 14.87
N GLU A 102 8.51 4.14 13.56
CA GLU A 102 9.56 3.84 12.60
C GLU A 102 9.47 4.80 11.42
N PRO A 103 10.60 5.35 10.94
CA PRO A 103 10.61 6.14 9.72
C PRO A 103 10.24 5.25 8.53
N LYS A 104 9.33 5.73 7.69
CA LYS A 104 8.90 5.06 6.45
C LYS A 104 9.15 6.02 5.26
N PRO A 105 10.42 6.21 4.86
CA PRO A 105 10.75 7.16 3.80
C PRO A 105 10.31 6.69 2.40
N LYS A 106 10.01 5.40 2.26
CA LYS A 106 9.64 4.76 1.00
C LYS A 106 8.34 3.97 1.15
N ASP A 107 7.62 3.80 0.06
CA ASP A 107 6.47 2.91 -0.04
C ASP A 107 6.88 1.43 -0.13
N THR A 108 5.90 0.55 -0.35
CA THR A 108 6.09 -0.90 -0.46
C THR A 108 6.88 -1.34 -1.69
N TRP A 109 6.91 -0.53 -2.75
CA TRP A 109 7.66 -0.79 -3.98
C TRP A 109 9.04 -0.11 -3.99
N GLY A 110 9.35 0.67 -2.96
CA GLY A 110 10.64 1.31 -2.74
C GLY A 110 10.75 2.72 -3.31
N ASN A 111 9.64 3.29 -3.76
CA ASN A 111 9.50 4.64 -4.26
C ASN A 111 9.33 5.63 -3.10
N ALA A 112 9.71 6.88 -3.30
CA ALA A 112 9.47 7.93 -2.30
C ALA A 112 8.00 8.35 -2.32
N TRP A 113 7.47 8.70 -1.15
CA TRP A 113 6.12 9.27 -1.04
C TRP A 113 6.09 10.67 -1.63
N ILE A 114 5.07 10.95 -2.43
CA ILE A 114 4.76 12.30 -2.90
C ILE A 114 3.84 12.95 -1.87
N PHE A 115 4.18 14.19 -1.48
CA PHE A 115 3.40 14.98 -0.55
C PHE A 115 3.09 16.33 -1.16
N HIS A 116 1.82 16.70 -1.23
CA HIS A 116 1.38 18.03 -1.66
C HIS A 116 0.59 18.72 -0.57
N ALA A 117 0.85 20.02 -0.39
CA ALA A 117 0.10 20.87 0.53
C ALA A 117 0.00 22.29 -0.05
N PRO A 118 -1.20 22.78 -0.44
CA PRO A 118 -2.52 22.15 -0.32
C PRO A 118 -2.72 20.94 -1.26
N SER A 119 -3.83 20.21 -1.09
CA SER A 119 -4.20 19.09 -1.96
C SER A 119 -4.39 19.53 -3.41
N THR A 120 -3.83 18.76 -4.34
CA THR A 120 -4.01 18.83 -5.80
C THR A 120 -5.07 17.84 -6.30
N VAL A 121 -5.36 16.79 -5.54
CA VAL A 121 -6.31 15.72 -5.91
C VAL A 121 -7.76 16.08 -5.57
N ILE A 122 -8.01 16.70 -4.41
CA ILE A 122 -9.36 17.10 -3.96
C ILE A 122 -9.37 18.58 -3.54
N ASP A 123 -10.21 19.36 -4.22
CA ASP A 123 -10.45 20.75 -3.83
C ASP A 123 -10.95 20.87 -2.39
N GLY A 124 -10.22 21.63 -1.57
CA GLY A 124 -10.54 21.87 -0.15
C GLY A 124 -9.95 20.84 0.82
N ALA A 125 -9.24 19.82 0.35
CA ALA A 125 -8.43 18.97 1.22
C ALA A 125 -7.11 19.66 1.61
N ASN A 126 -6.58 19.34 2.80
CA ASN A 126 -5.41 20.04 3.34
C ASN A 126 -4.09 19.58 2.70
N PHE A 127 -3.99 18.29 2.35
CA PHE A 127 -2.78 17.69 1.81
C PHE A 127 -3.12 16.40 1.06
N ASP A 128 -2.22 16.01 0.15
CA ASP A 128 -2.21 14.70 -0.48
C ASP A 128 -0.97 13.92 -0.08
N ILE A 129 -1.14 12.61 0.07
CA ILE A 129 -0.04 11.66 0.18
C ILE A 129 -0.27 10.59 -0.87
N ILE A 130 0.69 10.44 -1.79
CA ILE A 130 0.58 9.56 -2.95
C ILE A 130 1.78 8.60 -2.99
N SER A 131 1.50 7.32 -3.20
CA SER A 131 2.48 6.30 -3.60
C SER A 131 2.28 6.04 -5.09
N ILE A 132 3.38 6.10 -5.85
CA ILE A 132 3.42 5.87 -7.30
C ILE A 132 3.39 4.39 -7.72
N GLY A 133 2.92 3.53 -6.81
CA GLY A 133 2.67 2.14 -7.10
C GLY A 133 3.90 1.31 -7.54
N PRO A 134 3.66 0.10 -8.07
CA PRO A 134 4.68 -0.75 -8.66
C PRO A 134 5.31 -0.22 -9.95
N ASP A 135 4.61 0.63 -10.72
CA ASP A 135 5.11 1.09 -12.02
C ASP A 135 6.11 2.26 -11.92
N GLY A 136 6.11 2.96 -10.77
CA GLY A 136 7.03 4.06 -10.47
C GLY A 136 6.76 5.33 -11.28
N GLN A 137 5.57 5.49 -11.84
CA GLN A 137 5.14 6.65 -12.62
C GLN A 137 4.00 7.36 -11.89
N GLU A 138 4.06 8.69 -11.84
CA GLU A 138 2.99 9.48 -11.24
C GLU A 138 1.85 9.69 -12.26
N GLY A 139 0.61 9.66 -11.78
CA GLY A 139 -0.60 9.92 -12.57
C GLY A 139 -1.16 8.69 -13.27
N THR A 140 -0.77 7.49 -12.85
CA THR A 140 -1.23 6.20 -13.39
C THR A 140 -2.33 5.60 -12.51
N GLU A 141 -2.97 4.52 -12.99
CA GLU A 141 -4.10 3.89 -12.28
C GLU A 141 -3.67 3.10 -11.03
N ASP A 142 -2.38 2.80 -10.89
CA ASP A 142 -1.82 2.11 -9.74
C ASP A 142 -1.36 3.04 -8.60
N ASP A 143 -1.48 4.35 -8.80
CA ASP A 143 -1.27 5.35 -7.75
C ASP A 143 -2.24 5.13 -6.57
N ILE A 144 -1.69 5.18 -5.36
CA ILE A 144 -2.47 5.03 -4.13
C ILE A 144 -2.36 6.31 -3.33
N SER A 145 -3.51 6.95 -3.10
CA SER A 145 -3.60 8.20 -2.36
C SER A 145 -4.37 8.05 -1.04
N ASN A 146 -4.10 8.96 -0.09
CA ASN A 146 -4.92 9.15 1.11
C ASN A 146 -6.41 9.43 0.82
N HIS A 147 -6.75 9.74 -0.44
CA HIS A 147 -8.10 10.10 -0.87
C HIS A 147 -8.84 9.00 -1.61
N ASP A 148 -8.24 7.84 -1.89
CA ASP A 148 -8.89 6.79 -2.70
C ASP A 148 -10.21 6.29 -2.10
N GLY A 149 -10.27 6.14 -0.78
CA GLY A 149 -11.53 5.78 -0.10
C GLY A 149 -12.60 6.87 -0.14
N ARG A 150 -12.24 8.13 -0.44
CA ARG A 150 -13.18 9.25 -0.63
C ARG A 150 -13.61 9.38 -2.09
N LYS A 151 -12.75 9.05 -3.06
CA LYS A 151 -13.09 9.03 -4.50
C LYS A 151 -14.25 8.05 -4.77
N GLU A 152 -14.26 6.88 -4.12
CA GLU A 152 -15.32 5.88 -4.27
C GLU A 152 -16.68 6.33 -3.70
N ALA A 153 -16.69 7.18 -2.67
CA ALA A 153 -17.92 7.69 -2.06
C ALA A 153 -18.53 8.89 -2.79
N GLY A 154 -17.78 9.50 -3.71
CA GLY A 154 -18.22 10.60 -4.57
C GLY A 154 -18.75 10.17 -5.94
N GLY A 155 -18.70 8.86 -6.24
CA GLY A 155 -19.29 8.26 -7.42
C GLY A 155 -20.81 8.28 -7.34
N ASP A 156 -21.39 9.15 -8.13
CA ASP A 156 -22.66 9.10 -8.83
C ASP A 156 -23.18 7.67 -9.19
N ASP A 157 -23.51 6.87 -8.19
CA ASP A 157 -24.35 5.65 -8.30
C ASP A 157 -25.80 5.95 -7.86
N PHE A 158 -26.35 7.08 -8.33
CA PHE A 158 -27.81 7.24 -8.43
C PHE A 158 -28.21 6.85 -9.85
N GLY A 159 -28.14 5.54 -10.12
CA GLY A 159 -28.73 4.96 -11.30
C GLY A 159 -30.21 5.33 -11.39
N ASP A 160 -30.54 6.11 -12.41
CA ASP A 160 -31.80 6.18 -13.13
C ASP A 160 -32.97 5.33 -12.55
N PHE A 161 -33.82 5.97 -11.72
CA PHE A 161 -35.21 5.54 -11.56
C PHE A 161 -36.13 6.51 -12.30
N SER A 162 -35.93 6.66 -13.61
CA SER A 162 -36.98 7.16 -14.51
C SER A 162 -37.88 6.00 -14.95
N GLY A 163 -38.50 5.35 -13.95
CA GLY A 163 -39.67 4.50 -14.17
C GLY A 163 -40.87 5.39 -14.48
N SER A 164 -41.04 5.72 -15.76
CA SER A 164 -42.29 6.26 -16.29
C SER A 164 -43.44 5.33 -15.94
N ASP A 165 -44.42 5.80 -15.17
CA ASP A 165 -45.79 5.32 -15.34
C ASP A 165 -46.77 6.48 -15.24
N SER A 166 -47.29 6.82 -16.41
CA SER A 166 -48.34 7.80 -16.64
C SER A 166 -49.65 7.05 -16.86
N SER A 167 -50.57 7.09 -15.90
CA SER A 167 -52.01 6.91 -16.15
C SER A 167 -52.77 7.54 -14.96
N SER A 168 -53.39 8.71 -15.14
CA SER A 168 -54.74 8.97 -15.68
C SER A 168 -55.82 9.01 -14.60
N GLY A 169 -56.57 10.13 -14.53
CA GLY A 169 -57.83 10.25 -13.78
C GLY A 169 -57.86 11.49 -12.90
N SER A 170 -58.15 12.68 -13.43
CA SER A 170 -59.51 13.24 -13.56
C SER A 170 -60.21 13.44 -12.20
N GLY A 171 -60.37 14.70 -11.79
CA GLY A 171 -61.11 15.07 -10.58
C GLY A 171 -61.13 16.59 -10.37
N ASN A 172 -62.11 17.22 -10.99
CA ASN A 172 -62.31 18.66 -11.09
C ASN A 172 -62.84 19.31 -9.78
N SER A 173 -62.27 20.49 -9.46
CA SER A 173 -62.87 21.68 -8.82
C SER A 173 -63.42 21.69 -7.37
N PRO A 174 -63.37 22.87 -6.70
CA PRO A 174 -63.77 23.11 -5.30
C PRO A 174 -65.17 23.73 -5.18
N ALA A 175 -65.87 23.54 -4.05
CA ALA A 175 -66.96 24.42 -3.62
C ALA A 175 -67.33 24.25 -2.12
N SER A 176 -67.17 25.36 -1.38
CA SER A 176 -68.11 25.97 -0.42
C SER A 176 -68.90 25.14 0.61
N GLY A 177 -68.88 25.65 1.85
CA GLY A 177 -69.93 25.56 2.85
C GLY A 177 -69.32 25.63 4.24
N GLY A 178 -69.69 26.52 5.16
CA GLY A 178 -70.74 27.53 5.28
C GLY A 178 -70.64 28.08 6.71
#